data_AF-A0A8T4UKY8-F1
#
_entry.id   AF-A0A8T4UKY8-F1
#
_cell.length_a   1.000
_cell.length_b   1.000
_cell.length_c   1.000
_cell.angle_alpha   90.00
_cell.angle_beta   90.00
_cell.angle_gamma   90.00
#
_symmetry.space_group_name_H-M   'P 1'
#
loop_
_entity.id
_entity.type
_entity.pdbx_description
1 polymer ?
#
loop_
_entity_poly.entity_id
_entity_poly.type
_entity_poly.pdbx_seq_one_letter_code
_entity_poly.pdbx_strand_id
1 'polypeptide(L)' 'MGKKCIICEKEAVYQIKDTADFYCVECAEENFGDLSLLVKVEEEAQRLKEAIKEKLDGELNDADTSSDKTDGN' A
#
# COMPACT_ATOMS: atom_id res chain seq x y z
N MET A 1 9.26 -2.38 -4.70
CA MET A 1 9.21 -1.87 -6.09
C MET A 1 7.86 -1.19 -6.24
N GLY A 2 7.84 0.14 -6.38
CA GLY A 2 6.60 0.94 -6.32
C GLY A 2 5.66 0.70 -7.50
N LYS A 3 4.35 0.83 -7.27
CA LYS A 3 3.33 0.83 -8.32
C LYS A 3 3.40 2.17 -9.08
N LYS A 4 3.16 2.15 -10.39
CA LYS A 4 3.22 3.34 -11.24
C LYS A 4 1.86 3.70 -11.80
N CYS A 5 1.61 4.99 -11.99
CA CYS A 5 0.37 5.48 -12.56
C CYS A 5 0.25 5.06 -14.03
N ILE A 6 -0.90 4.52 -14.43
CA ILE A 6 -1.17 4.13 -15.82
C ILE A 6 -1.25 5.32 -16.79
N ILE A 7 -1.49 6.53 -16.27
CA ILE A 7 -1.63 7.75 -17.08
C ILE A 7 -0.29 8.47 -17.26
N CYS A 8 0.42 8.73 -16.17
CA CYS A 8 1.61 9.59 -16.19
C CYS A 8 2.91 8.89 -15.77
N GLU A 9 2.86 7.58 -15.49
CA GLU A 9 3.99 6.74 -15.08
C GLU A 9 4.73 7.17 -13.80
N LYS A 10 4.24 8.22 -13.11
CA LYS A 10 4.69 8.64 -11.78
C LYS A 10 4.32 7.60 -10.72
N GLU A 11 4.80 7.79 -9.50
CA GLU A 11 4.46 6.95 -8.36
C GLU A 11 2.94 6.95 -8.11
N ALA A 12 2.35 5.75 -8.04
CA ALA A 12 0.94 5.57 -7.77
C ALA A 12 0.70 5.25 -6.29
N VAL A 13 -0.30 5.90 -5.72
CA VAL A 13 -0.73 5.72 -4.32
C VAL A 13 -2.14 5.15 -4.20
N TYR A 14 -2.89 5.17 -5.31
CA TYR A 14 -4.23 4.63 -5.40
C TYR A 14 -4.27 3.46 -6.39
N GLN A 15 -5.10 2.47 -6.08
CA GLN A 15 -5.43 1.33 -6.94
C GLN A 15 -6.95 1.24 -7.05
N ILE A 16 -7.47 0.95 -8.26
CA ILE A 16 -8.90 0.64 -8.39
C ILE A 16 -9.12 -0.77 -7.83
N LYS A 17 -10.10 -0.89 -6.93
CA LYS A 17 -10.46 -2.15 -6.28
C LYS A 17 -10.67 -3.27 -7.30
N ASP A 18 -10.10 -4.46 -7.03
CA ASP A 18 -10.19 -5.66 -7.89
C ASP A 18 -9.55 -5.53 -9.29
N THR A 19 -8.75 -4.48 -9.53
CA THR A 19 -8.02 -4.29 -10.81
C THR A 19 -6.51 -4.20 -10.60
N ALA A 20 -5.75 -4.27 -11.70
CA ALA A 20 -4.32 -4.00 -11.71
C ALA A 20 -3.99 -2.55 -12.13
N ASP A 21 -4.97 -1.65 -12.06
CA ASP A 21 -4.82 -0.27 -12.49
C ASP A 21 -4.46 0.63 -11.30
N PHE A 22 -3.41 1.43 -11.49
CA PHE A 22 -2.81 2.26 -10.46
C PHE A 22 -2.78 3.72 -10.91
N TYR A 23 -3.03 4.62 -9.97
CA TYR A 23 -3.11 6.06 -10.22
C TYR A 23 -2.33 6.85 -9.17
N CYS A 24 -1.67 7.93 -9.60
CA CYS A 24 -1.17 8.94 -8.69
C CYS A 24 -2.34 9.80 -8.18
N VAL A 25 -2.09 10.61 -7.15
CA VAL A 25 -3.12 11.50 -6.55
C VAL A 25 -3.75 12.40 -7.60
N GLU A 26 -2.93 13.11 -8.38
CA GLU A 26 -3.39 14.07 -9.39
C GLU A 26 -4.31 13.39 -10.42
N CYS A 27 -3.85 12.30 -11.02
CA CYS A 27 -4.62 11.58 -12.02
C CYS A 27 -5.88 10.93 -11.42
N ALA A 28 -5.83 10.50 -10.17
CA ALA A 28 -7.00 9.99 -9.47
C ALA A 28 -8.06 11.09 -9.29
N GLU A 29 -7.68 12.26 -8.77
CA GLU A 29 -8.61 13.38 -8.56
C GLU A 29 -9.16 13.97 -9.86
N GLU A 30 -8.35 14.00 -10.93
CA GLU A 30 -8.79 14.51 -12.23
C GLU A 30 -9.71 13.54 -12.99
N ASN A 31 -9.49 12.23 -12.88
CA ASN A 31 -10.22 11.22 -13.65
C ASN A 31 -11.34 10.54 -12.85
N PHE A 32 -11.24 10.52 -11.52
CA PHE A 32 -12.24 9.94 -10.63
C PHE A 32 -12.87 11.06 -9.80
N GLY A 33 -14.11 11.42 -10.14
CA GLY A 33 -14.92 12.32 -9.33
C GLY A 33 -15.34 11.72 -7.98
N ASP A 34 -15.15 10.42 -7.79
CA ASP A 34 -15.44 9.71 -6.55
C ASP A 34 -14.28 8.76 -6.20
N LEU A 35 -13.44 9.20 -5.27
CA LEU A 35 -12.28 8.45 -4.78
C LEU A 35 -12.67 7.27 -3.87
N SER A 36 -13.94 7.06 -3.55
CA SER A 36 -14.39 5.94 -2.71
C SER A 36 -14.21 4.57 -3.39
N LEU A 37 -14.09 4.55 -4.72
CA LEU A 37 -13.80 3.35 -5.51
C LEU A 37 -12.30 3.06 -5.59
N LEU A 38 -11.46 4.02 -5.19
CA LEU A 38 -10.02 3.90 -5.15
C LEU A 38 -9.59 3.47 -3.75
N VAL A 39 -8.75 2.44 -3.70
CA VAL A 39 -8.16 1.96 -2.46
C VAL A 39 -6.73 2.49 -2.39
N LYS A 40 -6.34 3.05 -1.24
CA LYS A 40 -4.93 3.38 -1.03
C LYS A 40 -4.13 2.09 -1.00
N VAL A 41 -3.03 2.06 -1.75
CA VAL A 41 -2.12 0.91 -1.81
C VAL A 41 -1.60 0.55 -0.41
N GLU A 42 -1.44 1.56 0.47
CA GLU A 42 -1.06 1.35 1.87
C GLU A 42 -2.16 0.70 2.73
N GLU A 43 -3.43 0.98 2.48
CA GLU A 43 -4.54 0.44 3.28
C GLU A 43 -4.82 -1.04 2.97
N GLU A 44 -4.67 -1.48 1.71
CA GLU A 44 -4.78 -2.91 1.38
C GLU A 44 -3.65 -3.73 2.00
N ALA A 45 -2.42 -3.19 2.03
CA ALA A 45 -1.30 -3.86 2.67
C ALA A 45 -1.53 -4.03 4.18
N GLN A 46 -2.16 -3.05 4.84
CA GLN A 46 -2.45 -3.11 6.27
C GLN A 46 -3.58 -4.09 6.59
N ARG A 47 -4.69 -4.06 5.84
CA ARG A 47 -5.78 -5.05 5.99
C ARG A 47 -5.33 -6.47 5.71
N LEU A 48 -4.47 -6.67 4.71
CA LEU A 48 -3.90 -7.98 4.42
C LEU A 48 -2.98 -8.44 5.57
N LYS A 49 -2.14 -7.55 6.12
CA LYS A 49 -1.32 -7.86 7.30
C LYS A 49 -2.18 -8.23 8.51
N GLU A 50 -3.26 -7.51 8.78
CA GLU A 50 -4.17 -7.81 9.89
C GLU A 50 -4.94 -9.12 9.69
N ALA A 51 -5.47 -9.37 8.49
CA ALA A 51 -6.17 -10.61 8.17
C ALA A 51 -5.24 -11.84 8.18
N ILE A 52 -3.98 -11.66 7.76
CA ILE A 52 -2.94 -12.68 7.92
C ILE A 52 -2.66 -12.87 9.41
N LYS A 53 -2.43 -11.80 10.18
CA LYS A 53 -2.13 -11.87 11.62
C LYS A 53 -3.23 -12.58 12.40
N GLU A 54 -4.51 -12.32 12.13
CA GLU A 54 -5.62 -12.99 12.83
C GLU A 54 -5.66 -14.50 12.56
N LYS A 55 -5.19 -14.95 11.38
CA LYS A 55 -5.05 -16.37 11.04
C LYS A 55 -3.70 -16.97 11.47
N LEU A 56 -2.64 -16.16 11.53
CA LEU A 56 -1.28 -16.54 11.92
C LEU A 56 -1.01 -16.36 13.42
N ASP A 57 -1.91 -15.78 14.22
CA ASP A 57 -1.77 -15.77 15.69
C ASP A 57 -1.87 -17.19 16.31
N GLY A 58 -2.00 -18.23 15.47
CA GLY A 58 -1.65 -19.60 15.81
C GLY A 58 -0.14 -19.92 15.68
N GLU A 59 0.59 -19.35 14.72
CA GLU A 59 2.02 -19.56 14.47
C GLU A 59 2.66 -18.35 13.75
N LEU A 60 3.67 -17.72 14.37
CA LEU A 60 4.71 -16.82 13.81
C LEU A 60 4.71 -15.36 14.34
N ASN A 61 5.53 -15.18 15.38
CA ASN A 61 6.31 -13.96 15.64
C ASN A 61 7.17 -13.57 14.42
N ASP A 62 7.61 -12.31 14.43
CA ASP A 62 8.73 -11.71 13.68
C ASP A 62 8.47 -11.22 12.26
N ALA A 63 8.33 -9.89 12.11
CA ALA A 63 9.28 -9.04 11.37
C ALA A 63 8.74 -7.61 11.25
N ASP A 64 9.30 -6.68 12.02
CA ASP A 64 9.95 -5.45 11.54
C ASP A 64 10.21 -4.51 12.73
N THR A 65 11.32 -4.75 13.43
CA THR A 65 11.94 -3.71 14.26
C THR A 65 13.42 -3.71 13.92
N SER A 66 13.76 -2.98 12.87
CA SER A 66 15.14 -2.58 12.61
C SER A 66 15.20 -1.08 12.35
N SER A 67 14.93 -0.30 13.40
CA SER A 67 15.58 1.00 13.55
C SER A 67 16.93 0.75 14.22
N ASP A 68 17.93 0.51 13.37
CA ASP A 68 19.33 0.41 13.73
C ASP A 68 19.79 1.77 14.30
N LYS A 69 20.11 1.80 15.60
CA LYS A 69 20.91 2.87 16.21
C LYS A 69 22.30 2.30 16.46
N THR A 70 23.24 2.56 15.56
CA THR A 70 24.66 2.35 15.81
C THR A 70 25.21 3.52 16.64
N ASP A 71 25.52 3.26 17.91
CA ASP A 71 26.44 4.05 18.73
C ASP A 71 27.71 3.23 18.97
N GLY A 72 28.89 3.80 18.66
CA GLY A 72 30.16 3.25 19.14
C GLY A 72 31.40 3.65 18.33
N ASN A 73 32.06 4.74 18.72
CA ASN A 73 33.36 4.70 19.41
C ASN A 73 33.87 6.11 19.73
#